data_AF-A0A354IQW6-F1
#
_entry.id   AF-A0A354IQW6-F1
#
_cell.length_a   1.000
_cell.length_b   1.000
_cell.length_c   1.000
_cell.angle_alpha   90.00
_cell.angle_beta   90.00
_cell.angle_gamma   90.00
#
_symmetry.space_group_name_H-M   'P 1'
#
loop_
_entity.id
_entity.type
_entity.pdbx_description
1 polymer ?
#
loop_
_entity_poly.entity_id
_entity_poly.type
_entity_poly.pdbx_seq_one_letter_code
_entity_poly.pdbx_strand_id
1 'polypeptide(L)'
;RPEVLRLAYEALLSEEGHDPEAIRRVWAEVPAADRTQPYIAARAATAFNASGLHDEARVIAEEALRAGWDERVVRAYRDAAGPAGSATLLAQIENCEGWLRERPNDAELAFALGSLCLRQKLWGKAQRYLEQALSDATDSAMVRDVHLKLAQLHEALGQDAKAAGHYRHSALVNIL
;
A
#
# COMPACT_ATOMS: atom_id res chain seq x y z
N ARG A 1 -24.84 -12.48 -19.00
CA ARG A 1 -23.86 -11.39 -18.73
C ARG A 1 -23.20 -11.40 -17.34
N PRO A 2 -23.70 -12.08 -16.28
CA PRO A 2 -22.96 -12.22 -15.01
C PRO A 2 -21.69 -13.09 -15.12
N GLU A 3 -21.72 -14.13 -15.97
CA GLU A 3 -20.61 -15.08 -16.11
C GLU A 3 -19.36 -14.50 -16.77
N VAL A 4 -19.53 -13.61 -17.76
CA VAL A 4 -18.41 -12.89 -18.39
C VAL A 4 -17.74 -11.94 -17.40
N LEU A 5 -18.55 -11.27 -16.57
CA LEU A 5 -18.05 -10.42 -15.49
C LEU A 5 -17.28 -11.25 -14.47
N ARG A 6 -17.82 -12.40 -14.04
CA ARG A 6 -17.18 -13.32 -13.10
C ARG A 6 -15.84 -13.85 -13.62
N LEU A 7 -15.76 -14.24 -14.90
CA LEU A 7 -14.53 -14.73 -15.52
C LEU A 7 -13.48 -13.61 -15.70
N ALA A 8 -13.92 -12.39 -16.03
CA ALA A 8 -13.05 -11.21 -16.06
C ALA A 8 -12.54 -10.85 -14.66
N TYR A 9 -13.39 -10.93 -13.64
CA TYR A 9 -12.98 -10.80 -12.25
C TYR A 9 -11.98 -11.90 -11.87
N GLU A 10 -12.26 -13.17 -12.17
CA GLU A 10 -11.36 -14.30 -11.91
C GLU A 10 -9.99 -14.14 -12.60
N ALA A 11 -9.95 -13.57 -13.81
CA ALA A 11 -8.70 -13.29 -14.53
C ALA A 11 -7.91 -12.09 -13.98
N LEU A 12 -8.58 -11.07 -13.43
CA LEU A 12 -7.94 -10.02 -12.60
C LEU A 12 -7.47 -10.58 -11.24
N LEU A 13 -8.02 -11.72 -10.82
CA LEU A 13 -7.82 -12.35 -9.51
C LEU A 13 -6.81 -13.53 -9.55
N SER A 14 -6.45 -14.08 -10.72
CA SER A 14 -5.48 -15.17 -10.83
C SER A 14 -4.05 -14.66 -10.65
N GLU A 15 -3.28 -15.21 -9.70
CA GLU A 15 -1.91 -14.75 -9.38
C GLU A 15 -0.86 -15.02 -10.48
N GLU A 16 -1.26 -15.54 -11.64
CA GLU A 16 -0.34 -15.95 -12.71
C GLU A 16 0.03 -14.77 -13.62
N GLY A 17 1.16 -14.14 -13.29
CA GLY A 17 2.13 -13.55 -14.24
C GLY A 17 1.56 -12.69 -15.37
N HIS A 18 1.09 -11.50 -14.99
CA HIS A 18 0.22 -10.68 -15.82
C HIS A 18 0.95 -9.78 -16.83
N ASP A 19 0.67 -10.04 -18.12
CA ASP A 19 0.83 -9.08 -19.21
C ASP A 19 0.12 -7.75 -18.85
N PRO A 20 0.84 -6.61 -18.77
CA PRO A 20 0.26 -5.31 -18.47
C PRO A 20 -0.93 -4.94 -19.39
N GLU A 21 -0.89 -5.35 -20.66
CA GLU A 21 -1.97 -5.08 -21.61
C GLU A 21 -3.19 -5.97 -21.36
N ALA A 22 -3.01 -7.19 -20.88
CA ALA A 22 -4.12 -8.04 -20.45
C ALA A 22 -4.86 -7.43 -19.25
N ILE A 23 -4.13 -6.98 -18.22
CA ILE A 23 -4.75 -6.31 -17.06
C ILE A 23 -5.53 -5.07 -17.48
N ARG A 24 -4.94 -4.20 -18.32
CA ARG A 24 -5.62 -2.99 -18.79
C ARG A 24 -6.91 -3.32 -19.55
N ARG A 25 -6.90 -4.35 -20.41
CA ARG A 25 -8.09 -4.80 -21.12
C ARG A 25 -9.18 -5.31 -20.18
N VAL A 26 -8.84 -6.16 -19.22
CA VAL A 26 -9.81 -6.69 -18.27
C VAL A 26 -10.40 -5.56 -17.41
N TRP A 27 -9.57 -4.64 -16.94
CA TRP A 27 -10.03 -3.47 -16.18
C TRP A 27 -10.97 -2.57 -17.00
N ALA A 28 -10.72 -2.42 -18.29
CA ALA A 28 -11.57 -1.65 -19.21
C ALA A 28 -12.99 -2.24 -19.34
N GLU A 29 -13.16 -3.55 -19.15
CA GLU A 29 -14.47 -4.23 -19.17
C GLU A 29 -15.24 -4.10 -17.85
N VAL A 30 -14.57 -3.75 -16.75
CA VAL A 30 -15.23 -3.53 -15.45
C VAL A 30 -16.12 -2.28 -15.54
N PRO A 31 -17.43 -2.37 -15.21
CA PRO A 31 -18.33 -1.22 -15.23
C PRO A 31 -17.85 -0.08 -14.33
N ALA A 32 -18.03 1.17 -14.77
CA ALA A 32 -17.54 2.34 -14.02
C ALA A 32 -18.07 2.42 -12.58
N ALA A 33 -19.31 1.98 -12.33
CA ALA A 33 -19.90 1.93 -11.00
C ALA A 33 -19.24 0.89 -10.06
N ASP A 34 -18.63 -0.14 -10.64
CA ASP A 34 -17.98 -1.23 -9.91
C ASP A 34 -16.50 -0.89 -9.62
N ARG A 35 -15.85 -0.10 -10.48
CA ARG A 35 -14.43 0.25 -10.36
C ARG A 35 -14.06 0.97 -9.07
N THR A 36 -15.00 1.72 -8.48
CA THR A 36 -14.79 2.45 -7.22
C THR A 36 -15.22 1.66 -5.99
N GLN A 37 -15.79 0.46 -6.15
CA GLN A 37 -16.12 -0.40 -5.01
C GLN A 37 -14.81 -0.85 -4.34
N PRO A 38 -14.63 -0.63 -3.03
CA PRO A 38 -13.33 -0.80 -2.39
C PRO A 38 -12.67 -2.16 -2.59
N TYR A 39 -13.47 -3.24 -2.53
CA TYR A 39 -12.96 -4.60 -2.76
C TYR A 39 -12.40 -4.78 -4.18
N ILE A 40 -13.11 -4.27 -5.19
CA ILE A 40 -12.71 -4.37 -6.60
C ILE A 40 -11.49 -3.50 -6.87
N ALA A 41 -11.52 -2.25 -6.40
CA ALA A 41 -10.43 -1.30 -6.56
C ALA A 41 -9.14 -1.78 -5.91
N ALA A 42 -9.20 -2.29 -4.67
CA ALA A 42 -8.03 -2.84 -3.98
C ALA A 42 -7.41 -3.99 -4.78
N ARG A 43 -8.25 -4.93 -5.24
CA ARG A 43 -7.79 -6.06 -6.05
C ARG A 43 -7.17 -5.63 -7.37
N ALA A 44 -7.79 -4.68 -8.07
CA ALA A 44 -7.27 -4.14 -9.32
C ALA A 44 -5.94 -3.43 -9.07
N ALA A 45 -5.85 -2.49 -8.12
CA ALA A 45 -4.62 -1.79 -7.80
C ALA A 45 -3.48 -2.76 -7.42
N THR A 46 -3.76 -3.82 -6.67
CA THR A 46 -2.77 -4.88 -6.39
C THR A 46 -2.30 -5.59 -7.66
N ALA A 47 -3.21 -5.95 -8.58
CA ALA A 47 -2.85 -6.60 -9.84
C ALA A 47 -2.01 -5.67 -10.74
N PHE A 48 -2.39 -4.39 -10.86
CA PHE A 48 -1.63 -3.39 -11.59
C PHE A 48 -0.21 -3.21 -11.00
N ASN A 49 -0.09 -3.16 -9.66
CA ASN A 49 1.21 -3.13 -8.99
C ASN A 49 2.06 -4.37 -9.31
N ALA A 50 1.47 -5.56 -9.31
CA ALA A 50 2.17 -6.80 -9.65
C ALA A 50 2.68 -6.84 -11.10
N SER A 51 2.05 -6.10 -12.01
CA SER A 51 2.51 -5.90 -13.40
C SER A 51 3.42 -4.69 -13.61
N GLY A 52 3.85 -4.00 -12.54
CA GLY A 52 4.69 -2.80 -12.64
C GLY A 52 3.95 -1.53 -13.10
N LEU A 53 2.62 -1.57 -13.18
CA LEU A 53 1.75 -0.45 -13.54
C LEU A 53 1.41 0.40 -12.31
N HIS A 54 2.44 0.91 -11.63
CA HIS A 54 2.28 1.59 -10.35
C HIS A 54 1.48 2.90 -10.45
N ASP A 55 1.62 3.64 -11.55
CA ASP A 55 0.89 4.91 -11.68
C ASP A 55 -0.62 4.69 -11.86
N GLU A 56 -1.02 3.70 -12.66
CA GLU A 56 -2.42 3.33 -12.78
C GLU A 56 -2.97 2.71 -11.49
N ALA A 57 -2.20 1.88 -10.79
CA ALA A 57 -2.58 1.36 -9.47
C ALA A 57 -2.86 2.50 -8.47
N ARG A 58 -2.00 3.53 -8.48
CA ARG A 58 -2.14 4.74 -7.66
C ARG A 58 -3.44 5.48 -7.99
N VAL A 59 -3.73 5.71 -9.28
CA VAL A 59 -4.95 6.39 -9.72
C VAL A 59 -6.20 5.62 -9.32
N ILE A 60 -6.23 4.29 -9.53
CA ILE A 60 -7.35 3.43 -9.12
C ILE A 60 -7.61 3.55 -7.62
N ALA A 61 -6.55 3.50 -6.81
CA ALA A 61 -6.67 3.61 -5.36
C ALA A 61 -7.14 5.00 -4.91
N GLU A 62 -6.63 6.09 -5.49
CA GLU A 62 -7.06 7.46 -5.17
C GLU A 62 -8.53 7.72 -5.52
N GLU A 63 -8.99 7.20 -6.67
CA GLU A 63 -10.40 7.29 -7.08
C GLU A 63 -11.32 6.53 -6.13
N ALA A 64 -10.94 5.31 -5.75
CA ALA A 64 -11.72 4.49 -4.82
C ALA A 64 -11.75 5.09 -3.42
N LEU A 65 -10.62 5.57 -2.88
CA LEU A 65 -10.56 6.22 -1.57
C LEU A 65 -11.40 7.50 -1.50
N ARG A 66 -11.54 8.22 -2.63
CA ARG A 66 -12.44 9.37 -2.73
C ARG A 66 -13.91 8.96 -2.68
N ALA A 67 -14.27 7.80 -3.21
CA ALA A 67 -15.64 7.28 -3.20
C ALA A 67 -16.01 6.64 -1.85
N GLY A 68 -15.05 5.96 -1.22
CA GLY A 68 -15.25 5.30 0.07
C GLY A 68 -13.92 4.89 0.67
N TRP A 69 -13.73 5.21 1.95
CA TRP A 69 -12.51 4.84 2.67
C TRP A 69 -12.48 3.34 2.95
N ASP A 70 -11.34 2.70 2.66
CA ASP A 70 -11.12 1.29 2.95
C ASP A 70 -9.61 1.01 3.07
N GLU A 71 -9.22 0.37 4.17
CA GLU A 71 -7.82 0.08 4.50
C GLU A 71 -7.14 -0.85 3.48
N ARG A 72 -7.90 -1.70 2.77
CA ARG A 72 -7.34 -2.57 1.71
C ARG A 72 -6.90 -1.75 0.51
N VAL A 73 -7.60 -0.67 0.21
CA VAL A 73 -7.24 0.26 -0.86
C VAL A 73 -6.03 1.10 -0.43
N VAL A 74 -5.95 1.51 0.84
CA VAL A 74 -4.76 2.19 1.41
C VAL A 74 -3.52 1.30 1.30
N ARG A 75 -3.65 -0.01 1.58
CA ARG A 75 -2.57 -0.99 1.40
C ARG A 75 -2.09 -1.04 -0.04
N ALA A 76 -3.00 -1.15 -1.00
CA ALA A 76 -2.65 -1.16 -2.43
C ALA A 76 -2.02 0.18 -2.89
N TYR A 77 -2.50 1.30 -2.34
CA TYR A 77 -1.93 2.64 -2.59
C TYR A 77 -0.48 2.76 -2.13
N ARG A 78 -0.16 2.24 -0.94
CA ARG A 78 1.21 2.19 -0.42
C ARG A 78 2.14 1.43 -1.36
N ASP A 79 1.66 0.30 -1.90
CA ASP A 79 2.45 -0.53 -2.80
C ASP A 79 2.62 0.10 -4.19
N ALA A 80 1.74 1.05 -4.55
CA ALA A 80 1.80 1.89 -5.75
C ALA A 80 2.72 3.12 -5.59
N ALA A 81 3.77 3.01 -4.75
CA ALA A 81 4.68 4.11 -4.48
C ALA A 81 5.47 4.54 -5.72
N GLY A 82 5.38 5.82 -6.06
CA GLY A 82 6.15 6.45 -7.12
C GLY A 82 7.67 6.32 -6.90
N PRO A 83 8.50 6.56 -7.93
CA PRO A 83 9.96 6.48 -7.80
C PRO A 83 10.48 7.43 -6.71
N ALA A 84 11.56 7.03 -6.01
CA ALA A 84 12.20 7.89 -5.02
C ALA A 84 12.66 9.22 -5.65
N GLY A 85 12.35 10.35 -5.01
CA GLY A 85 12.69 11.68 -5.53
C GLY A 85 11.75 12.22 -6.62
N SER A 86 10.70 11.48 -6.98
CA SER A 86 9.71 11.94 -7.96
C SER A 86 8.68 12.88 -7.33
N ALA A 87 8.13 13.79 -8.15
CA ALA A 87 6.98 14.61 -7.77
C ALA A 87 5.75 13.76 -7.42
N THR A 88 5.58 12.60 -8.09
CA THR A 88 4.52 11.64 -7.78
C THR A 88 4.61 11.14 -6.34
N LEU A 89 5.79 10.72 -5.88
CA LEU A 89 5.96 10.23 -4.51
C LEU A 89 5.70 11.33 -3.47
N LEU A 90 6.12 12.57 -3.76
CA LEU A 90 5.83 13.73 -2.90
C LEU A 90 4.33 14.00 -2.82
N ALA A 91 3.62 13.98 -3.95
CA ALA A 91 2.16 14.14 -3.98
C ALA A 91 1.45 13.03 -3.19
N GLN A 92 1.92 11.78 -3.26
CA GLN A 92 1.36 10.68 -2.45
C GLN A 92 1.56 10.92 -0.95
N ILE A 93 2.73 11.42 -0.54
CA ILE A 93 2.99 11.81 0.86
C ILE A 93 2.02 12.91 1.30
N GLU A 94 1.85 13.96 0.49
CA GLU A 94 0.93 15.07 0.78
C GLU A 94 -0.52 14.61 0.88
N ASN A 95 -0.95 13.69 0.01
CA ASN A 95 -2.28 13.07 0.07
C ASN A 95 -2.48 12.30 1.38
N CYS A 96 -1.52 11.45 1.75
CA CYS A 96 -1.58 10.71 3.01
C CYS A 96 -1.59 11.64 4.23
N GLU A 97 -0.79 12.71 4.24
CA GLU A 97 -0.82 13.73 5.30
C GLU A 97 -2.18 14.45 5.36
N GLY A 98 -2.82 14.67 4.20
CA GLY A 98 -4.18 15.16 4.11
C GLY A 98 -5.19 14.22 4.77
N TRP A 99 -5.20 12.96 4.36
CA TRP A 99 -6.11 11.94 4.91
C TRP A 99 -5.91 11.72 6.41
N LEU A 100 -4.66 11.79 6.90
CA LEU A 100 -4.36 11.53 8.32
C LEU A 100 -4.92 12.62 9.23
N ARG A 101 -5.13 13.85 8.74
CA ARG A 101 -5.83 14.90 9.49
C ARG A 101 -7.28 14.53 9.79
N GLU A 102 -7.93 13.80 8.89
CA GLU A 102 -9.30 13.31 9.06
C GLU A 102 -9.34 11.95 9.79
N ARG A 103 -8.24 11.19 9.72
CA ARG A 103 -8.12 9.83 10.25
C ARG A 103 -6.85 9.65 11.10
N PRO A 104 -6.74 10.33 12.24
CA PRO A 104 -5.50 10.38 13.00
C PRO A 104 -5.06 9.04 13.59
N ASN A 105 -5.97 8.06 13.74
CA ASN A 105 -5.70 6.76 14.37
C ASN A 105 -5.80 5.60 13.37
N ASP A 106 -5.75 5.87 12.07
CA ASP A 106 -5.77 4.83 11.04
C ASP A 106 -4.35 4.26 10.85
N ALA A 107 -4.15 3.04 11.36
CA ALA A 107 -2.86 2.37 11.37
C ALA A 107 -2.33 2.04 9.96
N GLU A 108 -3.20 1.64 9.02
CA GLU A 108 -2.79 1.39 7.63
C GLU A 108 -2.40 2.67 6.92
N LEU A 109 -3.09 3.78 7.20
CA LEU A 109 -2.73 5.08 6.65
C LEU A 109 -1.40 5.60 7.20
N ALA A 110 -1.18 5.49 8.51
CA ALA A 110 0.11 5.79 9.12
C ALA A 110 1.22 4.92 8.51
N PHE A 111 0.93 3.64 8.26
CA PHE A 111 1.89 2.73 7.66
C PHE A 111 2.22 3.10 6.21
N ALA A 112 1.20 3.43 5.41
CA ALA A 112 1.37 3.93 4.05
C ALA A 112 2.26 5.18 4.05
N LEU A 113 1.94 6.18 4.86
CA LEU A 113 2.69 7.42 4.95
C LEU A 113 4.15 7.19 5.39
N GLY A 114 4.36 6.39 6.43
CA GLY A 114 5.70 6.03 6.91
C GLY A 114 6.54 5.32 5.84
N SER A 115 5.92 4.40 5.08
CA SER A 115 6.57 3.68 3.99
C SER A 115 6.96 4.58 2.81
N LEU A 116 6.08 5.51 2.43
CA LEU A 116 6.36 6.50 1.37
C LEU A 116 7.47 7.46 1.82
N CYS A 117 7.42 7.96 3.05
CA CYS A 117 8.49 8.78 3.63
C CYS A 117 9.83 8.03 3.67
N LEU A 118 9.83 6.73 4.02
CA LEU A 118 11.04 5.90 4.02
C LEU A 118 11.65 5.83 2.61
N ARG A 119 10.82 5.55 1.60
CA ARG A 119 11.24 5.53 0.18
C ARG A 119 11.79 6.87 -0.29
N GLN A 120 11.20 7.97 0.18
CA GLN A 120 11.64 9.33 -0.09
C GLN A 120 12.84 9.79 0.77
N LYS A 121 13.33 8.93 1.68
CA LYS A 121 14.41 9.22 2.64
C LYS A 121 14.11 10.37 3.59
N LEU A 122 12.84 10.59 3.92
CA LEU A 122 12.40 11.54 4.94
C LEU A 122 12.44 10.86 6.32
N TRP A 123 13.64 10.57 6.80
CA TRP A 123 13.89 9.64 7.92
C TRP A 123 13.08 9.95 9.19
N GLY A 124 13.04 11.22 9.63
CA GLY A 124 12.29 11.60 10.83
C GLY A 124 10.78 11.41 10.70
N LYS A 125 10.20 11.70 9.52
CA LYS A 125 8.78 11.45 9.24
C LYS A 125 8.51 9.95 9.13
N ALA A 126 9.37 9.23 8.42
CA ALA A 126 9.27 7.79 8.27
C ALA A 126 9.24 7.08 9.62
N GLN A 127 10.21 7.38 10.51
CA GLN A 127 10.25 6.81 11.85
C GLN A 127 8.97 7.10 12.62
N ARG A 128 8.57 8.38 12.72
CA ARG A 128 7.38 8.81 13.47
C ARG A 128 6.13 8.06 13.04
N TYR A 129 5.86 7.99 11.73
CA TYR A 129 4.63 7.38 11.24
C TYR A 129 4.68 5.85 11.26
N LEU A 130 5.85 5.23 11.12
CA LEU A 130 6.01 3.78 11.31
C LEU A 130 5.83 3.38 12.78
N GLU A 131 6.34 4.16 13.73
CA GLU A 131 6.12 3.93 15.17
C GLU A 131 4.65 4.13 15.55
N GLN A 132 3.99 5.13 14.97
CA GLN A 132 2.54 5.32 15.13
C GLN A 132 1.76 4.10 14.58
N ALA A 133 2.05 3.69 13.35
CA ALA A 133 1.42 2.52 12.76
C ALA A 133 1.61 1.26 13.61
N LEU A 134 2.81 1.05 14.16
CA LEU A 134 3.10 -0.08 15.05
C LEU A 134 2.28 -0.03 16.34
N SER A 135 2.12 1.17 16.92
CA SER A 135 1.34 1.37 18.15
C SER A 135 -0.15 1.06 17.94
N ASP A 136 -0.68 1.41 16.77
CA ASP A 136 -2.11 1.29 16.46
C ASP A 136 -2.44 -0.02 15.72
N ALA A 137 -1.43 -0.83 15.36
CA ALA A 137 -1.59 -2.08 14.62
C ALA A 137 -2.33 -3.15 15.44
N THR A 138 -3.37 -3.73 14.84
CA THR A 138 -4.15 -4.82 15.46
C THR A 138 -3.89 -6.19 14.85
N ASP A 139 -3.31 -6.26 13.65
CA ASP A 139 -3.05 -7.51 12.93
C ASP A 139 -1.54 -7.82 12.86
N SER A 140 -1.20 -9.08 13.11
CA SER A 140 0.18 -9.57 13.15
C SER A 140 0.91 -9.39 11.82
N ALA A 141 0.25 -9.46 10.66
CA ALA A 141 0.91 -9.23 9.39
C ALA A 141 1.39 -7.77 9.26
N MET A 142 0.56 -6.80 9.67
CA MET A 142 0.96 -5.40 9.71
C MET A 142 2.13 -5.19 10.68
N VAL A 143 2.05 -5.71 11.91
CA VAL A 143 3.11 -5.58 12.91
C VAL A 143 4.46 -6.07 12.37
N ARG A 144 4.46 -7.24 11.71
CA ARG A 144 5.63 -7.80 11.05
C ARG A 144 6.20 -6.86 9.99
N ASP A 145 5.36 -6.35 9.11
CA ASP A 145 5.77 -5.51 7.98
C ASP A 145 6.27 -4.13 8.44
N VAL A 146 5.64 -3.54 9.47
CA VAL A 146 6.07 -2.28 10.08
C VAL A 146 7.42 -2.45 10.75
N HIS A 147 7.64 -3.54 11.48
CA HIS A 147 8.96 -3.84 12.05
C HIS A 147 10.02 -4.01 10.97
N LEU A 148 9.71 -4.67 9.85
CA LEU A 148 10.64 -4.77 8.73
C LEU A 148 11.03 -3.39 8.20
N LYS A 149 10.06 -2.47 8.06
CA LYS A 149 10.33 -1.09 7.61
C LYS A 149 11.14 -0.27 8.62
N LEU A 150 10.89 -0.43 9.91
CA LEU A 150 11.71 0.19 10.96
C LEU A 150 13.14 -0.37 10.97
N ALA A 151 13.32 -1.66 10.70
CA ALA A 151 14.64 -2.24 10.56
C ALA A 151 15.42 -1.63 9.38
N GLN A 152 14.78 -1.54 8.21
CA GLN A 152 15.34 -0.89 7.01
C GLN A 152 15.68 0.58 7.24
N LEU A 153 14.84 1.31 7.97
CA LEU A 153 15.10 2.69 8.39
C LEU A 153 16.39 2.77 9.22
N HIS A 154 16.49 1.97 10.28
CA HIS A 154 17.63 2.03 11.19
C HIS A 154 18.93 1.56 10.53
N GLU A 155 18.86 0.59 9.62
CA GLU A 155 20.00 0.17 8.80
C GLU A 155 20.49 1.31 7.90
N ALA A 156 19.59 2.01 7.21
CA ALA A 156 19.94 3.18 6.40
C ALA A 156 20.56 4.34 7.21
N LEU A 157 20.30 4.39 8.52
CA LEU A 157 20.86 5.37 9.46
C LEU A 157 22.15 4.88 10.17
N GLY A 158 22.64 3.66 9.88
CA GLY A 158 23.80 3.06 10.55
C GLY A 158 23.55 2.69 12.02
N GLN A 159 22.30 2.43 12.39
CA GLN A 159 21.87 2.11 13.76
C GLN A 159 21.66 0.60 13.93
N ASP A 160 22.74 -0.16 13.72
CA ASP A 160 22.72 -1.63 13.55
C ASP A 160 22.01 -2.37 14.69
N ALA A 161 22.23 -1.96 15.95
CA ALA A 161 21.60 -2.60 17.10
C ALA A 161 20.06 -2.45 17.10
N LYS A 162 19.56 -1.28 16.68
CA LYS A 162 18.12 -1.03 16.54
C LYS A 162 17.54 -1.80 15.36
N ALA A 163 18.24 -1.78 14.22
CA ALA A 163 17.84 -2.54 13.04
C ALA A 163 17.71 -4.04 13.37
N ALA A 164 18.72 -4.62 14.01
CA ALA A 164 18.70 -6.02 14.44
C ALA A 164 17.56 -6.32 15.43
N GLY A 165 17.24 -5.39 16.34
CA GLY A 165 16.09 -5.49 17.22
C GLY A 165 14.78 -5.62 16.44
N HIS A 166 14.54 -4.75 15.47
CA HIS A 166 13.33 -4.77 14.65
C HIS A 166 13.26 -5.98 13.70
N TYR A 167 14.38 -6.40 13.10
CA TYR A 167 14.43 -7.64 12.32
C TYR A 167 14.00 -8.86 13.14
N ARG A 168 14.47 -8.95 14.40
CA ARG A 168 14.03 -10.02 15.32
C ARG A 168 12.54 -9.97 15.61
N HIS A 169 11.99 -8.80 15.93
CA HIS A 169 10.54 -8.68 16.15
C HIS A 169 9.76 -9.10 14.89
N SER A 170 10.14 -8.61 13.71
CA SER A 170 9.50 -9.00 12.45
C SER A 170 9.49 -10.52 12.24
N ALA A 171 10.60 -11.20 12.52
CA ALA A 171 10.69 -12.67 12.38
C ALA A 171 9.86 -13.45 13.42
N LEU A 172 9.63 -12.88 14.60
CA LEU A 172 8.97 -13.57 15.73
C LEU A 172 7.46 -13.34 15.83
N VAL A 173 6.89 -12.37 15.10
CA VAL A 173 5.47 -11.97 15.21
C VAL A 173 4.45 -13.10 14.94
N ASN A 174 4.85 -14.19 14.30
CA ASN A 174 4.00 -15.38 14.06
C ASN A 174 4.38 -16.60 14.91
N ILE A 175 5.34 -16.48 15.85
CA ILE A 175 5.87 -17.61 16.63
C ILE A 175 5.17 -17.73 18.01
N LEU A 176 4.21 -16.86 18.33
CA LEU A 176 3.44 -16.88 19.58
C LEU A 176 1.94 -17.02 19.32
#